data_AF-W7QES4-F1
#
_entry.id   AF-W7QES4-F1
#
_cell.length_a   1.000
_cell.length_b   1.000
_cell.length_c   1.000
_cell.angle_alpha   90.00
_cell.angle_beta   90.00
_cell.angle_gamma   90.00
#
_symmetry.space_group_name_H-M   'P 1'
#
loop_
_entity.id
_entity.type
_entity.pdbx_description
1 polymer ?
#
loop_
_entity_poly.entity_id
_entity_poly.type
_entity_poly.pdbx_seq_one_letter_code
_entity_poly.pdbx_strand_id
1 'polypeptide(L)'
;MTSSSDSEPSSFVRTLAKGYAVMILLLLGLVPAFAITYLHFFQAPSLRFEHHGFHEIAIGISLLQSGFIAYVTYRCYLQTRELFLRWLALGFFGFTVIYGLHGAFTRFSHDHLMLFTLYGPASRLVMASCLLLGLLAYGRQEQPALQTRPLRFWLAWLGAFVAIDALVYLLAFSEWAGASRWVMEIAAMSIMLSCGVIIVVRRMRSP
;
A
#
# COMPACT_ATOMS: atom_id res chain seq x y z
N MET A 1 -16.16 7.39 54.44
CA MET A 1 -14.71 7.59 54.26
C MET A 1 -14.27 6.55 53.24
N THR A 2 -13.79 6.83 52.03
CA THR A 2 -13.32 8.03 51.32
C THR A 2 -13.54 7.71 49.84
N SER A 3 -14.25 8.58 49.10
CA SER A 3 -14.37 8.48 47.64
C SER A 3 -13.01 8.74 47.01
N SER A 4 -12.43 7.73 46.37
CA SER A 4 -11.29 7.88 45.48
C SER A 4 -11.69 8.85 44.36
N SER A 5 -11.11 10.05 44.40
CA SER A 5 -11.22 11.03 43.34
C SER A 5 -10.49 10.52 42.11
N ASP A 6 -11.24 9.93 41.18
CA ASP A 6 -10.78 9.72 39.81
C ASP A 6 -10.50 11.10 39.19
N SER A 7 -9.27 11.56 39.36
CA SER A 7 -8.80 12.80 38.74
C SER A 7 -8.70 12.58 37.23
N GLU A 8 -9.72 13.03 36.51
CA GLU A 8 -9.70 13.18 35.05
C GLU A 8 -8.33 13.76 34.64
N PRO A 9 -7.55 13.07 33.79
CA PRO A 9 -6.23 13.55 33.41
C PRO A 9 -6.38 14.93 32.78
N SER A 10 -5.69 15.92 33.36
CA SER A 10 -5.81 17.31 32.96
C SER A 10 -5.65 17.44 31.44
N SER A 11 -6.47 18.29 30.81
CA SER A 11 -6.49 18.50 29.35
C SER A 11 -5.10 18.77 28.77
N PHE A 12 -4.21 19.35 29.58
CA PHE A 12 -2.79 19.56 29.29
C PHE A 12 -2.01 18.26 29.08
N VAL A 13 -2.07 17.32 30.03
CA VAL A 13 -1.37 16.01 29.93
C VAL A 13 -1.86 15.25 28.70
N ARG A 14 -3.17 15.27 28.43
CA ARG A 14 -3.75 14.63 27.24
C ARG A 14 -3.24 15.26 25.93
N THR A 15 -3.09 16.58 25.89
CA THR A 15 -2.60 17.30 24.71
C THR A 15 -1.11 17.03 24.49
N LEU A 16 -0.31 17.03 25.56
CA LEU A 16 1.12 16.74 25.52
C LEU A 16 1.39 15.29 25.06
N ALA A 17 0.63 14.32 25.59
CA ALA A 17 0.72 12.93 25.17
C ALA A 17 0.35 12.73 23.70
N LYS A 18 -0.70 13.40 23.20
CA LYS A 18 -1.06 13.38 21.77
C LYS A 18 0.02 14.01 20.90
N GLY A 19 0.58 15.15 21.30
CA GLY A 19 1.68 15.81 20.59
C GLY A 19 2.91 14.91 20.51
N TYR A 20 3.28 14.27 21.62
CA TYR A 20 4.38 13.31 21.67
C TYR A 20 4.15 12.11 20.75
N ALA A 21 2.94 11.53 20.75
CA ALA A 21 2.60 10.42 19.86
C ALA A 21 2.68 10.82 18.37
N VAL A 22 2.16 11.99 18.00
CA VAL A 22 2.26 12.50 16.62
C VAL A 22 3.72 12.74 16.23
N MET A 23 4.53 13.31 17.13
CA MET A 23 5.96 13.53 16.90
C MET A 23 6.70 12.22 16.65
N ILE A 24 6.46 11.17 17.46
CA ILE A 24 7.05 9.84 17.24
C ILE A 24 6.67 9.30 15.86
N LEU A 25 5.38 9.38 15.50
CA LEU A 25 4.89 8.88 14.21
C LEU A 25 5.51 9.62 13.03
N LEU A 26 5.67 10.95 13.15
CA LEU A 26 6.34 11.76 12.12
C LEU A 26 7.82 11.40 12.00
N LEU A 27 8.54 11.30 13.13
CA LEU A 27 9.95 10.92 13.14
C LEU A 27 10.16 9.54 12.52
N LEU A 28 9.36 8.56 12.94
CA LEU A 28 9.43 7.19 12.42
C LEU A 28 9.07 7.14 10.93
N GLY A 29 8.03 7.87 10.51
CA GLY A 29 7.61 7.96 9.12
C GLY A 29 8.63 8.68 8.22
N LEU A 30 9.45 9.57 8.78
CA LEU A 30 10.50 10.30 8.07
C LEU A 30 11.84 9.56 8.01
N VAL A 31 12.02 8.45 8.73
CA VAL A 31 13.25 7.64 8.70
C VAL A 31 13.68 7.28 7.26
N PRO A 32 12.80 6.83 6.34
CA PRO A 32 13.20 6.53 4.97
C PRO A 32 13.70 7.77 4.22
N ALA A 33 13.06 8.93 4.41
CA ALA A 33 13.47 10.18 3.77
C ALA A 33 14.84 10.66 4.28
N PHE A 34 15.09 10.51 5.59
CA PHE A 34 16.39 10.79 6.18
C PHE A 34 17.48 9.88 5.59
N ALA A 35 17.24 8.57 5.52
CA ALA A 35 18.20 7.61 4.95
C ALA A 35 18.50 7.90 3.47
N ILE A 36 17.47 8.21 2.66
CA ILE A 36 17.63 8.59 1.25
C ILE A 36 18.46 9.89 1.14
N THR A 37 18.15 10.89 1.97
CA THR A 37 18.87 12.17 1.96
C THR A 37 20.33 12.00 2.36
N TYR A 38 20.60 11.18 3.37
CA TYR A 38 21.96 10.82 3.77
C TYR A 38 22.73 10.16 2.62
N LEU A 39 22.15 9.16 1.96
CA LEU A 39 22.79 8.51 0.81
C LEU A 39 23.01 9.49 -0.35
N HIS A 40 22.06 10.38 -0.62
CA HIS A 40 22.17 11.36 -1.70
C HIS A 40 23.37 12.30 -1.53
N PHE A 41 23.66 12.75 -0.31
CA PHE A 41 24.74 13.70 -0.05
C PHE A 41 26.08 13.05 0.31
N PHE A 42 26.08 11.88 0.96
CA PHE A 42 27.27 11.30 1.58
C PHE A 42 27.74 9.98 0.95
N GLN A 43 26.99 9.36 0.02
CA GLN A 43 27.42 8.12 -0.60
C GLN A 43 28.49 8.35 -1.68
N ALA A 44 29.68 7.77 -1.49
CA ALA A 44 30.68 7.71 -2.54
C ALA A 44 30.21 6.78 -3.68
N PRO A 45 30.31 7.17 -4.97
CA PRO A 45 29.86 6.35 -6.09
C PRO A 45 30.53 4.96 -6.18
N SER A 46 31.74 4.82 -5.64
CA SER A 46 32.51 3.58 -5.60
C SER A 46 32.01 2.56 -4.58
N LEU A 47 31.10 2.93 -3.69
CA LEU A 47 30.54 2.06 -2.63
C LEU A 47 29.11 1.56 -2.97
N ARG A 48 28.77 1.43 -4.26
CA ARG A 48 27.48 0.84 -4.66
C ARG A 48 27.48 -0.65 -4.38
N PHE A 49 26.71 -1.05 -3.37
CA PHE A 49 26.43 -2.47 -3.08
C PHE A 49 25.18 -2.90 -3.85
N GLU A 50 25.38 -3.65 -4.95
CA GLU A 50 24.29 -4.22 -5.75
C GLU A 50 24.20 -5.73 -5.47
N HIS A 51 23.30 -6.11 -4.56
CA HIS A 51 23.07 -7.52 -4.22
C HIS A 51 21.64 -7.93 -4.55
N HIS A 52 21.46 -8.51 -5.74
CA HIS A 52 20.18 -9.00 -6.25
C HIS A 52 19.46 -9.92 -5.27
N GLY A 53 20.20 -10.80 -4.56
CA GLY A 53 19.61 -11.70 -3.57
C GLY A 53 19.01 -10.98 -2.36
N PHE A 54 19.56 -9.82 -1.96
CA PHE A 54 18.98 -9.06 -0.85
C PHE A 54 17.66 -8.42 -1.29
N HIS A 55 17.63 -7.88 -2.50
CA HIS A 55 16.42 -7.31 -3.09
C HIS A 55 15.33 -8.35 -3.31
N GLU A 56 15.69 -9.54 -3.80
CA GLU A 56 14.77 -10.68 -3.95
C GLU A 56 14.17 -11.11 -2.60
N ILE A 57 14.98 -11.20 -1.54
CA ILE A 57 14.51 -11.53 -0.19
C ILE A 57 13.56 -10.44 0.34
N ALA A 58 13.92 -9.17 0.18
CA ALA A 58 13.07 -8.06 0.62
C ALA A 58 11.71 -8.06 -0.09
N ILE A 59 11.70 -8.32 -1.41
CA ILE A 59 10.45 -8.50 -2.16
C ILE A 59 9.68 -9.71 -1.62
N GLY A 60 10.32 -10.86 -1.43
CA GLY A 60 9.68 -12.06 -0.89
C GLY A 60 8.98 -11.81 0.43
N ILE A 61 9.65 -11.14 1.38
CA ILE A 61 9.06 -10.75 2.67
C ILE A 61 7.87 -9.82 2.46
N SER A 62 7.99 -8.81 1.59
CA SER A 62 6.90 -7.88 1.29
C SER A 62 5.68 -8.59 0.68
N LEU A 63 5.88 -9.57 -0.20
CA LEU A 63 4.82 -10.35 -0.82
C LEU A 63 4.13 -11.26 0.20
N LEU A 64 4.90 -11.91 1.08
CA LEU A 64 4.36 -12.73 2.17
C LEU A 64 3.51 -11.89 3.11
N GLN A 65 4.01 -10.73 3.54
CA GLN A 65 3.27 -9.82 4.41
C GLN A 65 2.00 -9.30 3.74
N SER A 66 2.09 -8.84 2.49
CA SER A 66 0.93 -8.35 1.75
C SER A 66 -0.11 -9.45 1.52
N GLY A 67 0.32 -10.64 1.11
CA GLY A 67 -0.56 -11.81 0.94
C GLY A 67 -1.24 -12.23 2.24
N PHE A 68 -0.51 -12.21 3.35
CA PHE A 68 -1.06 -12.51 4.67
C PHE A 68 -2.11 -11.47 5.10
N ILE A 69 -1.83 -10.17 4.94
CA ILE A 69 -2.78 -9.10 5.24
C ILE A 69 -4.02 -9.21 4.33
N ALA A 70 -3.85 -9.50 3.04
CA ALA A 70 -4.96 -9.74 2.11
C ALA A 70 -5.85 -10.89 2.59
N TYR A 71 -5.24 -12.00 3.01
CA TYR A 71 -5.95 -13.16 3.53
C TYR A 71 -6.74 -12.84 4.80
N VAL A 72 -6.10 -12.23 5.80
CA VAL A 72 -6.77 -11.86 7.06
C VAL A 72 -7.91 -10.88 6.79
N THR A 73 -7.65 -9.85 5.98
CA THR A 73 -8.67 -8.85 5.59
C THR A 73 -9.85 -9.50 4.88
N TYR A 74 -9.58 -10.46 3.98
CA TYR A 74 -10.62 -11.24 3.31
C TYR A 74 -11.45 -12.06 4.31
N ARG A 75 -10.81 -12.72 5.28
CA ARG A 75 -11.53 -13.45 6.35
C ARG A 75 -12.41 -12.53 7.18
N CYS A 76 -11.93 -11.34 7.54
CA CYS A 76 -12.72 -10.32 8.25
C CYS A 76 -13.88 -9.81 7.39
N TYR A 77 -13.67 -9.60 6.09
CA TYR A 77 -14.73 -9.25 5.16
C TYR A 77 -15.82 -10.33 5.08
N LEU A 78 -15.47 -11.61 5.05
CA LEU A 78 -16.46 -12.69 5.05
C LEU A 78 -17.35 -12.68 6.32
N GLN A 79 -16.81 -12.21 7.45
CA GLN A 79 -17.54 -12.13 8.72
C GLN A 79 -18.41 -10.87 8.83
N THR A 80 -17.86 -9.70 8.47
CA THR A 80 -18.51 -8.38 8.67
C THR A 80 -19.30 -7.89 7.46
N ARG A 81 -18.96 -8.39 6.26
CA ARG A 81 -19.50 -7.99 4.95
C ARG A 81 -19.39 -6.50 4.62
N GLU A 82 -18.40 -5.84 5.20
CA GLU A 82 -18.09 -4.45 4.89
C GLU A 82 -17.39 -4.33 3.53
N LEU A 83 -17.93 -3.49 2.65
CA LEU A 83 -17.35 -3.27 1.32
C LEU A 83 -15.94 -2.68 1.38
N PHE A 84 -15.63 -1.89 2.41
CA PHE A 84 -14.29 -1.37 2.66
C PHE A 84 -13.25 -2.51 2.73
N LEU A 85 -13.53 -3.55 3.52
CA LEU A 85 -12.61 -4.67 3.70
C LEU A 85 -12.45 -5.50 2.41
N ARG A 86 -13.50 -5.61 1.59
CA ARG A 86 -13.39 -6.25 0.27
C ARG A 86 -12.38 -5.54 -0.63
N TRP A 87 -12.49 -4.22 -0.72
CA TRP A 87 -11.58 -3.41 -1.52
C TRP A 87 -10.17 -3.39 -0.94
N LEU A 88 -10.03 -3.38 0.38
CA LEU A 88 -8.74 -3.45 1.05
C LEU A 88 -8.04 -4.79 0.78
N ALA A 89 -8.78 -5.91 0.87
CA ALA A 89 -8.28 -7.24 0.53
C ALA A 89 -7.85 -7.31 -0.95
N LEU A 90 -8.64 -6.75 -1.87
CA LEU A 90 -8.27 -6.63 -3.28
C LEU A 90 -7.02 -5.79 -3.50
N GLY A 91 -6.85 -4.70 -2.75
CA GLY A 91 -5.66 -3.84 -2.83
C GLY A 91 -4.38 -4.58 -2.47
N PHE A 92 -4.36 -5.29 -1.34
CA PHE A 92 -3.20 -6.11 -0.93
C PHE A 92 -3.01 -7.33 -1.83
N PHE A 93 -4.08 -7.97 -2.28
CA PHE A 93 -3.99 -9.09 -3.21
C PHE A 93 -3.43 -8.65 -4.57
N GLY A 94 -3.94 -7.55 -5.13
CA GLY A 94 -3.45 -6.95 -6.37
C GLY A 94 -2.00 -6.50 -6.25
N PHE A 95 -1.62 -5.91 -5.10
CA PHE A 95 -0.22 -5.62 -4.81
C PHE A 95 0.63 -6.90 -4.88
N THR A 96 0.23 -7.98 -4.20
CA THR A 96 0.98 -9.24 -4.19
C THR A 96 1.14 -9.85 -5.59
N VAL A 97 0.08 -9.84 -6.40
CA VAL A 97 0.12 -10.40 -7.76
C VAL A 97 1.04 -9.57 -8.66
N ILE A 98 0.81 -8.26 -8.73
CA ILE A 98 1.53 -7.36 -9.65
C ILE A 98 2.97 -7.17 -9.22
N TYR A 99 3.20 -6.93 -7.92
CA TYR A 99 4.53 -6.78 -7.36
C TYR A 99 5.30 -8.11 -7.33
N GLY A 100 4.62 -9.25 -7.47
CA GLY A 100 5.28 -10.56 -7.60
C GLY A 100 6.19 -10.62 -8.82
N LEU A 101 5.73 -10.08 -9.95
CA LEU A 101 6.50 -10.03 -11.19
C LEU A 101 7.72 -9.11 -11.09
N HIS A 102 7.65 -8.06 -10.26
CA HIS A 102 8.81 -7.23 -9.90
C HIS A 102 9.98 -8.09 -9.38
N GLY A 103 9.67 -9.06 -8.49
CA GLY A 103 10.65 -10.01 -7.96
C GLY A 103 11.19 -10.94 -9.03
N ALA A 104 10.31 -11.52 -9.84
CA ALA A 104 10.70 -12.43 -10.92
C ALA A 104 11.63 -11.76 -11.95
N PHE A 105 11.40 -10.48 -12.25
CA PHE A 105 12.19 -9.73 -13.21
C PHE A 105 13.43 -9.03 -12.62
N THR A 106 13.69 -9.18 -11.31
CA THR A 106 14.84 -8.54 -10.65
C THR A 106 16.17 -8.97 -11.30
N ARG A 107 16.29 -10.21 -11.76
CA ARG A 107 17.51 -10.72 -12.43
C ARG A 107 17.70 -10.18 -13.85
N PHE A 108 16.61 -9.82 -14.53
CA PHE A 108 16.63 -9.26 -15.89
C PHE A 108 16.81 -7.73 -15.92
N SER A 109 16.99 -7.10 -14.76
CA SER A 109 17.14 -5.65 -14.63
C SER A 109 18.39 -5.07 -15.31
N HIS A 110 19.42 -5.89 -15.57
CA HIS A 110 20.63 -5.48 -16.28
C HIS A 110 20.36 -5.08 -17.74
N ASP A 111 19.51 -5.85 -18.43
CA ASP A 111 19.19 -5.62 -19.84
C ASP A 111 17.93 -4.75 -20.01
N HIS A 112 17.00 -4.83 -19.06
CA HIS A 112 15.70 -4.18 -19.12
C HIS A 112 15.30 -3.52 -17.79
N LEU A 113 16.04 -2.48 -17.40
CA LEU A 113 15.81 -1.72 -16.15
C LEU A 113 14.36 -1.20 -16.01
N MET A 114 13.73 -0.80 -17.12
CA MET A 114 12.36 -0.29 -17.10
C MET A 114 11.34 -1.37 -16.73
N LEU A 115 11.58 -2.63 -17.12
CA LEU A 115 10.73 -3.74 -16.75
C LEU A 115 10.69 -3.90 -15.23
N PHE A 116 11.85 -3.84 -14.58
CA PHE A 116 11.94 -3.85 -13.13
C PHE A 116 11.31 -2.59 -12.51
N THR A 117 11.63 -1.38 -12.98
CA THR A 117 11.19 -0.16 -12.28
C THR A 117 9.70 0.17 -12.38
N LEU A 118 8.96 -0.38 -13.35
CA LEU A 118 7.54 -0.06 -13.58
C LEU A 118 6.55 -0.83 -12.68
N TYR A 119 6.86 -2.07 -12.28
CA TYR A 119 5.94 -2.88 -11.46
C TYR A 119 5.71 -2.29 -10.05
N GLY A 120 6.73 -1.65 -9.47
CA GLY A 120 6.62 -0.99 -8.16
C GLY A 120 5.60 0.16 -8.12
N PRO A 121 5.68 1.16 -9.02
CA PRO A 121 4.64 2.18 -9.17
C PRO A 121 3.25 1.63 -9.53
N ALA A 122 3.19 0.64 -10.43
CA ALA A 122 1.92 0.04 -10.85
C ALA A 122 1.18 -0.63 -9.68
N SER A 123 1.89 -1.46 -8.88
CA SER A 123 1.29 -2.13 -7.72
C SER A 123 0.81 -1.14 -6.65
N ARG A 124 1.59 -0.06 -6.40
CA ARG A 124 1.21 1.03 -5.49
C ARG A 124 -0.04 1.77 -5.98
N LEU A 125 -0.13 2.04 -7.28
CA LEU A 125 -1.30 2.71 -7.86
C LEU A 125 -2.57 1.86 -7.72
N VAL A 126 -2.48 0.55 -7.97
CA VAL A 126 -3.59 -0.38 -7.77
C VAL A 126 -4.02 -0.40 -6.32
N MET A 127 -3.08 -0.56 -5.39
CA MET A 127 -3.37 -0.55 -3.95
C MET A 127 -4.02 0.77 -3.51
N ALA A 128 -3.49 1.92 -3.94
CA ALA A 128 -4.03 3.24 -3.63
C ALA A 128 -5.46 3.42 -4.18
N SER A 129 -5.70 2.96 -5.41
CA SER A 129 -7.02 3.03 -6.05
C SER A 129 -8.04 2.16 -5.32
N CYS A 130 -7.66 0.93 -4.96
CA CYS A 130 -8.49 0.04 -4.16
C CYS A 130 -8.80 0.66 -2.78
N LEU A 131 -7.82 1.27 -2.11
CA LEU A 131 -8.05 1.97 -0.85
C LEU A 131 -9.06 3.11 -1.02
N LEU A 132 -8.91 3.94 -2.06
CA LEU A 132 -9.83 5.03 -2.34
C LEU A 132 -11.25 4.50 -2.58
N LEU A 133 -11.41 3.47 -3.41
CA LEU A 133 -12.71 2.83 -3.64
C LEU A 133 -13.30 2.24 -2.35
N GLY A 134 -12.46 1.65 -1.50
CA GLY A 134 -12.85 1.21 -0.17
C GLY A 134 -13.38 2.36 0.69
N LEU A 135 -12.69 3.50 0.72
CA LEU A 135 -13.08 4.69 1.47
C LEU A 135 -14.38 5.32 0.95
N LEU A 136 -14.58 5.32 -0.36
CA LEU A 136 -15.83 5.77 -0.98
C LEU A 136 -17.01 4.83 -0.64
N ALA A 137 -16.73 3.54 -0.48
CA ALA A 137 -17.69 2.52 -0.06
C ALA A 137 -17.79 2.35 1.46
N TYR A 138 -17.04 3.13 2.25
CA TYR A 138 -16.99 3.00 3.70
C TYR A 138 -18.38 3.19 4.33
N GLY A 139 -18.71 2.35 5.30
CA GLY A 139 -20.02 2.32 5.98
C GLY A 139 -21.15 1.65 5.18
N ARG A 140 -20.89 1.16 3.96
CA ARG A 140 -21.86 0.38 3.17
C ARG A 140 -21.62 -1.13 3.37
N GLN A 141 -22.69 -1.84 3.67
CA GLN A 141 -22.70 -3.30 3.66
C GLN A 141 -23.08 -3.83 2.28
N GLU A 142 -22.57 -5.01 1.93
CA GLU A 142 -22.89 -5.64 0.67
C GLU A 142 -24.33 -6.16 0.64
N GLN A 143 -25.06 -5.86 -0.44
CA GLN A 143 -26.45 -6.31 -0.59
C GLN A 143 -26.53 -7.83 -0.76
N PRO A 144 -27.55 -8.50 -0.18
CA PRO A 144 -27.71 -9.96 -0.28
C PRO A 144 -27.84 -10.51 -1.72
N ALA A 145 -28.29 -9.71 -2.68
CA ALA A 145 -28.46 -10.16 -4.07
C ALA A 145 -27.14 -10.36 -4.83
N LEU A 146 -26.06 -9.66 -4.45
CA LEU A 146 -24.71 -9.83 -5.01
C LEU A 146 -24.02 -11.13 -4.53
N GLN A 147 -24.62 -11.83 -3.56
CA GLN A 147 -24.08 -12.99 -2.86
C GLN A 147 -23.90 -14.24 -3.71
N THR A 148 -24.49 -14.31 -4.91
CA THR A 148 -24.52 -15.54 -5.71
C THR A 148 -23.24 -15.84 -6.49
N ARG A 149 -22.24 -14.94 -6.52
CA ARG A 149 -21.04 -15.11 -7.37
C ARG A 149 -19.70 -14.63 -6.77
N PRO A 150 -19.34 -14.99 -5.52
CA PRO A 150 -18.08 -14.56 -4.92
C PRO A 150 -16.87 -15.03 -5.74
N LEU A 151 -16.85 -16.28 -6.21
CA LEU A 151 -15.72 -16.81 -6.98
C LEU A 151 -15.50 -16.08 -8.31
N ARG A 152 -16.58 -15.78 -9.05
CA ARG A 152 -16.47 -15.07 -10.33
C ARG A 152 -15.96 -13.64 -10.14
N PHE A 153 -16.35 -12.98 -9.05
CA PHE A 153 -15.84 -11.66 -8.72
C PHE A 153 -14.32 -11.68 -8.48
N TRP A 154 -13.83 -12.61 -7.64
CA TRP A 154 -12.39 -12.73 -7.36
C TRP A 154 -11.59 -13.14 -8.60
N LEU A 155 -12.12 -14.08 -9.41
CA LEU A 155 -11.49 -14.46 -10.67
C LEU A 155 -11.46 -13.33 -11.70
N ALA A 156 -12.53 -12.52 -11.78
CA ALA A 156 -12.55 -11.36 -12.67
C ALA A 156 -11.48 -10.33 -12.26
N TRP A 157 -11.31 -10.07 -10.96
CA TRP A 157 -10.26 -9.18 -10.46
C TRP A 157 -8.86 -9.75 -10.62
N LEU A 158 -8.68 -11.06 -10.41
CA LEU A 158 -7.41 -11.72 -10.73
C LEU A 158 -7.08 -11.56 -12.23
N GLY A 159 -8.05 -11.77 -13.11
CA GLY A 159 -7.90 -11.53 -14.54
C GLY A 159 -7.55 -10.08 -14.86
N ALA A 160 -8.16 -9.12 -14.16
CA ALA A 160 -7.85 -7.71 -14.31
C ALA A 160 -6.40 -7.39 -13.86
N PHE A 161 -5.92 -7.96 -12.76
CA PHE A 161 -4.54 -7.78 -12.31
C PHE A 161 -3.53 -8.39 -13.28
N VAL A 162 -3.80 -9.59 -13.80
CA VAL A 162 -2.97 -10.22 -14.85
C VAL A 162 -2.98 -9.37 -16.14
N ALA A 163 -4.11 -8.77 -16.49
CA ALA A 163 -4.17 -7.85 -17.62
C ALA A 163 -3.33 -6.58 -17.37
N ILE A 164 -3.35 -6.04 -16.14
CA ILE A 164 -2.47 -4.93 -15.75
C ILE A 164 -1.00 -5.34 -15.88
N ASP A 165 -0.63 -6.55 -15.45
CA ASP A 165 0.74 -7.06 -15.58
C ASP A 165 1.20 -7.12 -17.04
N ALA A 166 0.33 -7.59 -17.93
CA ALA A 166 0.60 -7.61 -19.37
C ALA A 166 0.74 -6.19 -19.94
N LEU A 167 -0.11 -5.24 -19.51
CA LEU A 167 0.00 -3.84 -19.93
C LEU A 167 1.30 -3.19 -19.43
N VAL A 168 1.69 -3.45 -18.18
CA VAL A 168 2.95 -2.95 -17.60
C VAL A 168 4.14 -3.54 -18.35
N TYR A 169 4.11 -4.84 -18.67
CA TYR A 169 5.12 -5.49 -19.49
C TYR A 169 5.26 -4.80 -20.85
N LEU A 170 4.16 -4.61 -21.59
CA LEU A 170 4.17 -3.95 -22.89
C LEU A 170 4.68 -2.50 -22.80
N LEU A 171 4.27 -1.77 -21.77
CA LEU A 171 4.67 -0.40 -21.53
C LEU A 171 6.16 -0.27 -21.25
N ALA A 172 6.77 -1.27 -20.61
CA ALA A 172 8.20 -1.29 -20.31
C ALA A 172 9.10 -1.32 -21.55
N PHE A 173 8.61 -1.86 -22.68
CA PHE A 173 9.33 -1.88 -23.96
C PHE A 173 8.98 -0.68 -24.86
N SER A 174 8.17 0.26 -24.38
CA SER A 174 7.79 1.46 -25.12
C SER A 174 8.65 2.67 -24.75
N GLU A 175 8.73 3.66 -25.64
CA GLU A 175 9.39 4.95 -25.36
C GLU A 175 8.73 5.72 -24.19
N TRP A 176 7.49 5.36 -23.84
CA TRP A 176 6.71 6.00 -22.78
C TRP A 176 7.01 5.44 -21.38
N ALA A 177 7.85 4.41 -21.27
CA ALA A 177 8.16 3.75 -20.00
C ALA A 177 8.61 4.74 -18.90
N GLY A 178 9.46 5.71 -19.25
CA GLY A 178 9.95 6.70 -18.29
C GLY A 178 8.86 7.65 -17.80
N ALA A 179 8.04 8.16 -18.73
CA ALA A 179 6.95 9.08 -18.42
C ALA A 179 5.85 8.39 -17.60
N SER A 180 5.48 7.17 -17.99
CA SER A 180 4.46 6.39 -17.30
C SER A 180 4.84 6.06 -15.85
N ARG A 181 6.12 5.77 -15.59
CA ARG A 181 6.65 5.59 -14.23
C ARG A 181 6.32 6.79 -13.35
N TRP A 182 6.68 8.00 -13.79
CA TRP A 182 6.42 9.24 -13.05
C TRP A 182 4.92 9.51 -12.87
N VAL A 183 4.12 9.33 -13.92
CA VAL A 183 2.66 9.50 -13.86
C VAL A 183 2.05 8.57 -12.82
N MET A 184 2.43 7.29 -12.80
CA MET A 184 1.93 6.33 -11.82
C MET A 184 2.35 6.67 -10.39
N GLU A 185 3.59 7.12 -10.18
CA GLU A 185 4.06 7.53 -8.85
C GLU A 185 3.30 8.75 -8.33
N ILE A 186 3.18 9.80 -9.15
CA ILE A 186 2.45 11.01 -8.79
C ILE A 186 0.97 10.71 -8.53
N ALA A 187 0.35 9.88 -9.38
CA ALA A 187 -1.03 9.47 -9.20
C ALA A 187 -1.22 8.68 -7.91
N ALA A 188 -0.37 7.68 -7.63
CA ALA A 188 -0.45 6.88 -6.41
C ALA A 188 -0.27 7.75 -5.15
N MET A 189 0.71 8.67 -5.15
CA MET A 189 0.93 9.60 -4.03
C MET A 189 -0.26 10.53 -3.83
N SER A 190 -0.81 11.09 -4.92
CA SER A 190 -1.96 11.99 -4.86
C SER A 190 -3.21 11.30 -4.32
N ILE A 191 -3.46 10.05 -4.75
CA ILE A 191 -4.56 9.23 -4.26
C ILE A 191 -4.35 8.90 -2.77
N MET A 192 -3.17 8.45 -2.37
CA MET A 192 -2.87 8.12 -0.97
C MET A 192 -3.01 9.34 -0.05
N LEU A 193 -2.56 10.52 -0.49
CA LEU A 193 -2.74 11.77 0.24
C LEU A 193 -4.22 12.10 0.39
N SER A 194 -4.98 11.97 -0.70
CA SER A 194 -6.44 12.18 -0.69
C SER A 194 -7.14 11.21 0.27
N CYS A 195 -6.76 9.93 0.28
CA CYS A 195 -7.24 8.94 1.24
C CYS A 195 -6.96 9.37 2.69
N GLY A 196 -5.75 9.84 2.98
CA GLY A 196 -5.37 10.37 4.29
C GLY A 196 -6.26 11.55 4.72
N VAL A 197 -6.47 12.52 3.80
CA VAL A 197 -7.36 13.67 4.04
C VAL A 197 -8.79 13.19 4.31
N ILE A 198 -9.33 12.26 3.52
CA ILE A 198 -10.68 11.72 3.71
C ILE A 198 -10.81 11.06 5.09
N ILE A 199 -9.82 10.27 5.51
CA ILE A 199 -9.82 9.61 6.83
C ILE A 199 -9.87 10.63 7.96
N VAL A 200 -9.03 11.67 7.89
CA VAL A 200 -8.96 12.74 8.90
C VAL A 200 -10.27 13.56 8.93
N VAL A 201 -10.77 13.98 7.76
CA VAL A 201 -11.99 14.79 7.66
C VAL A 201 -13.22 14.03 8.13
N ARG A 202 -13.36 12.75 7.75
CA ARG A 202 -14.48 11.90 8.17
C ARG A 202 -14.35 11.38 9.61
N ARG A 203 -13.23 11.64 10.29
CA ARG A 203 -12.93 11.14 11.65
C ARG A 203 -13.24 9.66 11.80
N MET A 204 -12.93 8.86 10.78
CA MET A 204 -13.18 7.42 10.85
C MET A 204 -12.29 6.87 11.95
N ARG A 205 -12.93 6.35 12.99
CA ARG A 205 -12.23 5.66 14.06
C ARG A 205 -11.86 4.29 13.50
N SER A 206 -10.62 3.86 13.69
CA SER A 206 -10.32 2.44 13.53
C SER A 206 -11.25 1.67 14.48
N PRO A 207 -11.75 0.50 14.08
CA PRO A 207 -12.36 -0.41 15.04
C PRO A 207 -11.40 -0.71 16.20
#